data_AF-A0A139MQA6-F1
#
_entry.id   AF-A0A139MQA6-F1
#
_cell.length_a   1.000
_cell.length_b   1.000
_cell.length_c   1.000
_cell.angle_alpha   90.00
_cell.angle_beta   90.00
_cell.angle_gamma   90.00
#
_symmetry.space_group_name_H-M   'P 1'
#
loop_
_entity.id
_entity.type
_entity.pdbx_description
1 polymer ?
#
loop_
_entity_poly.entity_id
_entity_poly.type
_entity_poly.pdbx_seq_one_letter_code
_entity_poly.pdbx_strand_id
1 'polypeptide(L)' 'MTAILPYALSFAAGAMIFVVVEELIPDSQTNGNTDVATLGLMVGFVIMMVLDVALG' A
#
# COMPACT_ATOMS: atom_id res chain seq x y z
N MET A 1 18.17 22.59 5.79
CA MET A 1 18.38 21.19 5.32
C MET A 1 17.34 20.20 5.88
N THR A 2 16.57 20.55 6.92
CA THR A 2 15.51 19.70 7.51
C THR A 2 14.18 19.70 6.75
N ALA A 3 13.98 20.60 5.78
CA ALA A 3 12.73 20.68 5.01
C ALA A 3 12.70 19.75 3.78
N ILE A 4 13.84 19.45 3.15
CA ILE A 4 13.88 18.66 1.90
C ILE A 4 13.57 17.18 2.14
N LEU A 5 13.99 16.64 3.29
CA LEU A 5 13.82 15.23 3.65
C LEU A 5 12.34 14.81 3.74
N PRO A 6 11.44 15.51 4.45
CA PRO A 6 10.02 15.15 4.46
C PRO A 6 9.36 15.30 3.08
N TYR A 7 9.76 16.28 2.26
CA TYR A 7 9.24 16.40 0.90
C TYR A 7 9.67 15.23 0.01
N ALA A 8 10.95 14.84 0.06
CA ALA A 8 11.44 13.68 -0.69
C ALA A 8 10.81 12.36 -0.22
N LEU A 9 10.62 12.19 1.09
CA LEU A 9 9.95 11.01 1.65
C LEU A 9 8.47 10.96 1.24
N SER A 10 7.78 12.10 1.24
CA SER A 10 6.39 12.19 0.80
C SER A 10 6.22 11.86 -0.68
N PHE A 11 7.19 12.27 -1.52
CA PHE A 11 7.22 11.90 -2.94
C PHE A 11 7.45 10.40 -3.13
N ALA A 12 8.37 9.80 -2.37
CA ALA A 12 8.61 8.36 -2.40
C ALA A 12 7.38 7.55 -1.95
N ALA A 13 6.67 8.00 -0.91
CA ALA A 13 5.43 7.38 -0.47
C ALA A 13 4.35 7.45 -1.57
N GLY A 14 4.23 8.59 -2.27
CA GLY A 14 3.32 8.74 -3.41
C GLY A 14 3.64 7.78 -4.56
N ALA A 15 4.93 7.59 -4.88
CA ALA A 15 5.36 6.64 -5.91
C ALA A 15 4.97 5.20 -5.56
N MET A 16 5.11 4.79 -4.29
CA MET A 16 4.69 3.47 -3.84
C MET A 16 3.17 3.27 -3.94
N ILE A 17 2.37 4.29 -3.65
CA ILE A 17 0.90 4.23 -3.83
C ILE A 17 0.54 4.04 -5.31
N PHE A 18 1.18 4.78 -6.22
CA PHE A 18 0.92 4.67 -7.65
C PHE A 18 1.22 3.26 -8.18
N VAL A 19 2.40 2.70 -7.88
CA VAL A 19 2.80 1.35 -8.30
C VAL A 19 1.82 0.29 -7.78
N VAL A 20 1.37 0.41 -6.52
CA VAL A 20 0.41 -0.53 -5.95
C VAL A 20 -0.93 -0.49 -6.69
N VAL A 21 -1.44 0.70 -7.00
CA VAL A 21 -2.78 0.87 -7.60
C VAL A 21 -2.80 0.52 -9.10
N GLU A 22 -1.78 0.92 -9.84
CA GLU A 22 -1.75 0.80 -11.31
C GLU A 22 -1.08 -0.49 -11.80
N GLU A 23 -0.22 -1.12 -10.99
CA GLU A 23 0.43 -2.39 -11.36
C GLU A 23 -0.05 -3.53 -10.47
N LEU A 24 0.17 -3.46 -9.15
CA LEU A 24 -0.03 -4.62 -8.27
C LEU A 24 -1.50 -5.04 -8.14
N ILE A 25 -2.43 -4.10 -7.98
CA ILE A 25 -3.86 -4.36 -7.87
C ILE A 25 -4.41 -4.96 -9.19
N PRO A 26 -4.21 -4.36 -10.38
CA PRO A 26 -4.67 -4.96 -11.63
C PRO A 26 -3.97 -6.28 -11.96
N ASP A 27 -2.67 -6.44 -11.71
CA ASP A 27 -1.99 -7.73 -11.88
C ASP A 27 -2.61 -8.83 -11.00
N SER A 28 -2.91 -8.49 -9.74
CA SER A 28 -3.57 -9.42 -8.80
C SER A 28 -4.99 -9.80 -9.24
N GLN A 29 -5.67 -8.91 -9.98
CA GLN A 29 -7.03 -9.13 -10.50
C GLN A 29 -7.06 -9.78 -11.90
N THR A 30 -5.93 -9.83 -12.61
CA THR A 30 -5.84 -10.34 -13.98
C THR A 30 -6.19 -11.84 -14.09
N ASN A 31 -6.09 -12.59 -12.99
CA ASN A 31 -6.46 -14.01 -12.93
C ASN A 31 -7.96 -14.26 -12.64
N GLY A 32 -8.81 -13.21 -12.62
CA GLY A 32 -10.27 -13.34 -12.43
C GLY A 32 -10.72 -13.52 -10.98
N ASN A 33 -9.80 -13.53 -10.01
CA ASN A 33 -10.06 -13.65 -8.57
C ASN A 33 -10.10 -12.28 -7.88
N THR A 34 -10.86 -11.34 -8.45
CA THR A 34 -11.02 -9.96 -8.00
C THR A 34 -11.38 -9.85 -6.52
N ASP A 35 -12.30 -10.72 -6.06
CA ASP A 35 -12.75 -10.77 -4.68
C ASP A 35 -11.64 -11.25 -3.72
N VAL A 36 -10.85 -12.25 -4.14
CA VAL A 36 -9.76 -12.79 -3.30
C VAL A 36 -8.61 -11.80 -3.21
N ALA A 37 -8.27 -11.13 -4.31
CA ALA A 37 -7.25 -10.08 -4.34
C ALA A 37 -7.66 -8.89 -3.44
N THR A 38 -8.91 -8.44 -3.55
CA THR A 38 -9.45 -7.35 -2.71
C THR A 38 -9.50 -7.75 -1.24
N LEU A 39 -9.94 -8.98 -0.93
CA LEU A 39 -10.00 -9.48 0.44
C LEU A 39 -8.59 -9.62 1.03
N GLY A 40 -7.61 -10.08 0.26
CA GLY A 40 -6.19 -10.11 0.65
C GLY A 40 -5.64 -8.72 0.97
N LEU A 41 -5.94 -7.72 0.14
CA LEU A 41 -5.57 -6.32 0.38
C LEU A 41 -6.21 -5.79 1.66
N MET A 42 -7.51 -6.02 1.87
CA MET A 42 -8.21 -5.60 3.09
C MET A 42 -7.61 -6.26 4.33
N VAL A 43 -7.36 -7.57 4.31
CA VAL A 43 -6.76 -8.29 5.43
C VAL A 43 -5.34 -7.77 5.72
N GLY A 44 -4.52 -7.56 4.68
CA GLY A 44 -3.18 -7.01 4.82
C GLY A 44 -3.18 -5.60 5.44
N PHE A 45 -4.11 -4.75 5.00
CA PHE A 45 -4.30 -3.42 5.56
C PHE A 45 -4.70 -3.46 7.05
N VAL A 46 -5.65 -4.33 7.40
CA VAL A 46 -6.08 -4.53 8.80
C VAL A 46 -4.92 -5.03 9.66
N ILE A 47 -4.14 -6.02 9.19
CA ILE A 47 -2.97 -6.53 9.91
C ILE A 47 -1.95 -5.42 10.13
N MET A 48 -1.66 -4.62 9.10
CA MET A 48 -0.71 -3.50 9.20
C MET A 48 -1.19 -2.46 10.22
N MET A 49 -2.48 -2.08 10.20
CA MET A 49 -3.07 -1.17 11.20
C MET A 49 -3.02 -1.75 12.62
N VAL A 50 -3.31 -3.05 12.79
CA VAL A 50 -3.24 -3.71 14.10
C VAL A 50 -1.79 -3.74 14.61
N LEU A 51 -0.82 -4.04 13.75
CA LEU A 51 0.59 -4.03 14.11
C LEU A 51 1.09 -2.63 14.48
N ASP A 52 0.70 -1.59 13.72
CA ASP A 52 1.05 -0.20 14.02
C ASP A 52 0.47 0.26 15.37
N VAL A 53 -0.77 -0.11 15.69
CA VAL A 53 -1.39 0.20 17.00
C VAL A 53 -0.83 -0.64 18.15
N ALA A 54 -0.45 -1.89 17.89
CA ALA A 54 0.02 -2.81 18.94
C ALA A 54 1.52 -2.69 19.24
N LEU A 55 2.34 -2.32 18.24
CA LEU A 55 3.78 -2.10 18.37
C LEU A 55 4.15 -0.62 18.49
N GLY A 56 3.21 0.28 18.18
CA GLY A 56 3.33 1.73 18.34
C GLY A 56 3.37 2.18 19.79
#